data_AF-A0A537F4B2-F1
#
_entry.id   AF-A0A537F4B2-F1
#
_cell.length_a   1.000
_cell.length_b   1.000
_cell.length_c   1.000
_cell.angle_alpha   90.00
_cell.angle_beta   90.00
_cell.angle_gamma   90.00
#
_symmetry.space_group_name_H-M   'P 1'
#
loop_
_entity.id
_entity.type
_entity.pdbx_description
1 polymer ?
#
loop_
_entity_poly.entity_id
_entity_poly.type
_entity_poly.pdbx_seq_one_letter_code
_entity_poly.pdbx_strand_id
1 'polypeptide(L)' 'MTTTSKRGSFGGYGIELDSNLASVLGGREGQKVTPSDMTKRLWQYIKRHNLGKKN' A
#
# COMPACT_ATOMS: atom_id res chain seq x y z
N MET A 1 27.89 10.87 -10.51
CA MET A 1 26.81 9.86 -10.52
C MET A 1 25.55 10.50 -9.98
N THR A 2 24.63 10.93 -10.86
CA THR A 2 23.36 11.54 -10.46
C THR A 2 22.37 10.44 -10.10
N THR A 3 22.12 10.23 -8.81
CA THR A 3 21.07 9.31 -8.35
C THR A 3 19.72 9.90 -8.69
N THR A 4 19.08 9.39 -9.75
CA THR A 4 17.73 9.76 -10.15
C THR A 4 16.75 9.32 -9.06
N SER A 5 16.46 10.22 -8.12
CA SER A 5 15.40 10.00 -7.13
C SER A 5 14.08 9.93 -7.89
N LYS A 6 13.56 8.72 -8.05
CA LYS A 6 12.33 8.43 -8.79
C LYS A 6 11.17 9.09 -8.04
N ARG A 7 10.79 10.29 -8.49
CA ARG A 7 9.70 11.08 -7.91
C ARG A 7 8.46 10.19 -7.83
N GLY A 8 8.02 9.86 -6.61
CA GLY A 8 6.90 8.94 -6.39
C GLY A 8 5.65 9.43 -7.11
N SER A 9 4.97 8.53 -7.82
CA SER A 9 3.86 8.83 -8.75
C SER A 9 2.61 9.48 -8.13
N PHE A 10 2.64 9.82 -6.83
CA PHE A 10 1.51 10.31 -6.03
C PHE A 10 1.93 11.46 -5.09
N GLY A 11 2.68 12.45 -5.58
CA GLY A 11 2.98 13.66 -4.80
C GLY A 11 4.02 13.50 -3.69
N GLY A 12 4.74 12.37 -3.65
CA GLY A 12 5.89 12.17 -2.77
C GLY A 12 5.57 11.97 -1.29
N TYR A 13 4.30 11.92 -0.88
CA TYR A 13 3.94 11.61 0.50
C TYR A 13 3.80 10.09 0.71
N GLY A 14 4.12 9.64 1.93
CA GLY A 14 3.91 8.28 2.40
C GLY A 14 2.75 8.23 3.36
N ILE A 15 1.91 7.21 3.24
CA ILE A 15 0.82 6.90 4.16
C ILE A 15 1.42 6.02 5.26
N GLU A 16 1.30 6.46 6.50
CA GLU A 16 1.73 5.70 7.66
C GLU A 16 0.66 4.69 8.05
N LEU A 17 1.05 3.42 8.20
CA LEU A 17 0.13 2.36 8.55
C LEU A 17 -0.13 2.34 10.05
N ASP A 18 -1.39 2.40 10.45
CA ASP A 18 -1.78 1.97 11.79
C ASP A 18 -1.80 0.43 11.89
N SER A 19 -2.05 -0.09 13.09
CA SER A 19 -2.07 -1.53 13.35
C SER A 19 -3.11 -2.29 12.50
N ASN A 20 -4.31 -1.71 12.31
CA ASN A 20 -5.38 -2.32 11.53
C ASN A 20 -5.02 -2.39 10.05
N LEU A 21 -4.53 -1.29 9.49
CA LEU A 21 -4.14 -1.22 8.10
C LEU A 21 -2.91 -2.07 7.81
N ALA A 22 -1.95 -2.16 8.75
CA ALA A 22 -0.81 -3.07 8.67
C ALA A 22 -1.25 -4.54 8.60
N SER A 23 -2.28 -4.93 9.36
CA SER A 23 -2.82 -6.30 9.34
C SER A 23 -3.45 -6.67 7.99
N VAL A 24 -4.16 -5.75 7.35
CA VAL A 24 -4.83 -5.96 6.06
C VAL A 24 -3.84 -5.90 4.90
N LEU A 25 -2.98 -4.89 4.88
CA LEU A 25 -2.07 -4.67 3.76
C LEU A 25 -0.81 -5.54 3.80
N GLY A 26 -0.54 -6.16 4.95
CA GLY A 26 0.74 -6.82 5.25
C GLY A 26 1.83 -5.78 5.43
N GLY A 27 2.33 -5.63 6.66
CA GLY A 27 3.32 -4.61 7.00
C GLY A 27 3.51 -4.50 8.51
N ARG A 28 4.08 -3.39 8.95
CA ARG A 28 4.22 -3.05 10.37
C ARG A 28 3.53 -1.73 10.65
N GLU A 29 3.01 -1.56 11.86
CA GLU A 29 2.58 -0.26 12.35
C GLU A 29 3.72 0.77 12.27
N GLY A 30 3.40 2.00 11.88
CA GLY A 30 4.38 3.06 11.61
C GLY A 30 5.14 2.92 10.29
N GLN A 31 4.96 1.83 9.53
CA GLN A 31 5.55 1.69 8.20
C GLN A 31 4.92 2.72 7.26
N LYS A 32 5.74 3.45 6.52
CA LYS A 32 5.25 4.32 5.43
C LYS A 32 5.20 3.56 4.12
N VAL A 33 4.06 3.64 3.44
CA VAL A 33 3.85 3.10 2.09
C VAL A 33 3.41 4.19 1.13
N THR A 34 3.74 4.04 -0.14
CA THR A 34 3.24 4.96 -1.16
C THR A 34 1.76 4.66 -1.45
N PRO A 35 0.97 5.65 -1.93
CA PRO A 35 -0.42 5.41 -2.33
C PRO A 35 -0.55 4.31 -3.40
N SER A 36 0.37 4.22 -4.35
CA SER A 36 0.38 3.15 -5.36
C SER A 36 0.60 1.77 -4.76
N ASP A 37 1.52 1.64 -3.80
CA ASP A 37 1.77 0.37 -3.12
C ASP A 37 0.61 -0.02 -2.21
N MET A 38 -0.02 0.96 -1.55
CA MET A 38 -1.24 0.73 -0.77
C MET A 38 -2.35 0.16 -1.65
N THR A 39 -2.66 0.78 -2.79
CA THR A 39 -3.67 0.31 -3.73
C THR A 39 -3.39 -1.10 -4.22
N LYS A 40 -2.12 -1.42 -4.55
CA LYS A 40 -1.72 -2.78 -4.96
C LYS A 40 -1.95 -3.80 -3.84
N ARG A 41 -1.54 -3.49 -2.61
CA ARG A 41 -1.71 -4.38 -1.44
C ARG A 41 -3.19 -4.63 -1.15
N LEU A 42 -4.01 -3.59 -1.19
CA LEU A 42 -5.45 -3.69 -0.98
C LEU A 42 -6.10 -4.60 -2.04
N TRP A 43 -5.71 -4.44 -3.31
CA TRP A 43 -6.22 -5.29 -4.39
C TRP A 43 -5.81 -6.77 -4.21
N GLN A 44 -4.59 -7.03 -3.73
CA GLN A 44 -4.17 -8.39 -3.40
C GLN A 44 -4.98 -8.98 -2.24
N TYR A 45 -5.28 -8.19 -1.21
CA TYR A 45 -6.14 -8.60 -0.10
C TYR A 45 -7.55 -9.00 -0.60
N ILE A 46 -8.20 -8.12 -1.38
CA ILE A 46 -9.53 -8.39 -1.96
C ILE A 46 -9.55 -9.70 -2.74
N LYS A 47 -8.53 -9.94 -3.59
CA LYS A 47 -8.43 -11.18 -4.38
C LYS A 47 -8.22 -12.41 -3.52
N ARG A 48 -7.30 -12.36 -2.54
CA ARG A 48 -7.00 -13.49 -1.64
C ARG A 48 -8.20 -13.92 -0.81
N HIS A 49 -8.99 -12.95 -0.37
CA HIS A 49 -10.20 -13.19 0.42
C HIS A 49 -11.46 -13.33 -0.44
N ASN A 50 -11.32 -13.30 -1.77
CA ASN A 50 -12.42 -13.48 -2.71
C ASN A 50 -13.60 -12.48 -2.50
N LEU A 51 -13.29 -11.27 -2.04
CA LEU A 51 -14.26 -10.24 -1.64
C LEU A 51 -14.86 -9.47 -2.84
N GLY A 52 -14.36 -9.72 -4.05
CA GLY A 52 -14.87 -9.12 -5.28
C GLY A 52 -16.00 -9.91 -5.95
N LYS A 53 -16.39 -11.08 -5.41
CA LYS A 53 -17.51 -11.85 -5.98
C LYS A 53 -18.83 -11.18 -5.63
N LYS A 54 -19.66 -11.00 -6.65
CA LYS A 54 -21.09 -10.70 -6.47
C LYS A 54 -21.78 -12.04 -6.15
N ASN A 55 -22.53 -12.09 -5.05
CA ASN A 55 -23.42 -13.21 -4.74
C ASN A 55 -24.43 -13.41 -5.87
#